data_AF-A0A7K4IQ97-F1
#
_entry.id   AF-A0A7K4IQ97-F1
#
_cell.length_a   1.000
_cell.length_b   1.000
_cell.length_c   1.000
_cell.angle_alpha   90.00
_cell.angle_beta   90.00
_cell.angle_gamma   90.00
#
_symmetry.space_group_name_H-M   'P 1'
#
loop_
_entity.id
_entity.type
_entity.pdbx_description
1 polymer ?
#
loop_
_entity_poly.entity_id
_entity_poly.type
_entity_poly.pdbx_seq_one_letter_code
_entity_poly.pdbx_strand_id
1 'polypeptide(L)'
;MSSDLAKMLVNDFLKTSWSCVEVLVRELVNFKGDEKKKVQFYCFRNGRMNDVVVDGSHFFLRSSVEFSNPQLTVEEVQGIIAARLLEVCGNYFCKNGLREADSRDVDQICELLNKPPQDVIIPFLLNTDEIEPDRYSMNPLKESIVTSGQSAFPAKSVKTEQLKIDENFVQKYEGSLISKDEVELIAHHLTTCDNNYMNLVDAVKYDQLEFLSQSFGISLFLCSLRMPLTTLEKEASDGFLHHMIRETHKDYNSVASVYTCMGRSMKNRTTLLTIPHSQKGYASKRVARGKIYFDGMKLKNVKVTYQTTPLYPNAIDPNDVSIATAEDDFSVEGEKLTNYNYKETPSSPQFFLYSLRSPENATLWHGIGAFGAQQLLGSYVSIRLVCAKGSLISNLDAYGVNTRVPLQFNLSPQHMWFHPVHRNIDASIGCIEDLKHLASLGMKVEYLSAYRNPDG
;
A
#
# COMPACT_ATOMS: atom_id res chain seq x y z
N MET A 1 5.54 35.01 6.70
CA MET A 1 6.30 34.05 7.52
C MET A 1 5.69 32.70 7.25
N SER A 2 6.34 31.81 6.47
CA SER A 2 5.85 30.42 6.43
C SER A 2 5.92 29.89 7.86
N SER A 3 4.85 29.28 8.35
CA SER A 3 4.94 28.47 9.55
C SER A 3 5.97 27.39 9.28
N ASP A 4 7.02 27.29 10.12
CA ASP A 4 8.05 26.26 9.99
C ASP A 4 7.47 24.89 10.43
N LEU A 5 6.58 24.35 9.61
CA LEU A 5 5.86 23.10 9.86
C LEU A 5 6.84 21.93 9.96
N ALA A 6 7.84 21.88 9.08
CA ALA A 6 8.92 20.90 9.14
C ALA A 6 9.59 20.89 10.53
N LYS A 7 10.01 22.05 11.05
CA LYS A 7 10.63 22.12 12.38
C LYS A 7 9.69 21.71 13.50
N MET A 8 8.40 22.07 13.41
CA MET A 8 7.39 21.62 14.38
C MET A 8 7.31 20.09 14.42
N LEU A 9 7.21 19.46 13.24
CA LEU A 9 7.13 18.01 13.09
C LEU A 9 8.41 17.30 13.54
N VAL A 10 9.59 17.84 13.19
CA VAL A 10 10.88 17.26 13.59
C VAL A 10 11.05 17.28 15.10
N ASN A 11 10.75 18.41 15.75
CA ASN A 11 10.86 18.51 17.21
C ASN A 11 9.93 17.53 17.92
N ASP A 12 8.68 17.44 17.47
CA ASP A 12 7.73 16.50 18.06
C ASP A 12 8.15 15.04 17.82
N PHE A 13 8.52 14.71 16.58
CA PHE A 13 8.94 13.36 16.20
C PHE A 13 10.16 12.89 16.99
N LEU A 14 11.21 13.71 17.10
CA LEU A 14 12.40 13.36 17.87
C LEU A 14 12.08 13.18 19.36
N LYS A 15 11.12 13.94 19.90
CA LYS A 15 10.68 13.79 21.30
C LYS A 15 9.86 12.53 21.52
N THR A 16 8.95 12.19 20.62
CA THR A 16 7.93 11.14 20.82
C THR A 16 8.32 9.79 20.23
N SER A 17 9.22 9.79 19.24
CA SER A 17 9.54 8.64 18.39
C SER A 17 11.04 8.31 18.37
N TRP A 18 11.84 8.86 19.30
CA TRP A 18 13.28 8.65 19.39
C TRP A 18 13.68 7.17 19.36
N SER A 19 12.97 6.32 20.08
CA SER A 19 13.25 4.87 20.15
C SER A 19 13.18 4.20 18.77
N CYS A 20 12.35 4.70 17.86
CA CYS A 20 12.30 4.20 16.49
C CYS A 20 13.57 4.55 15.71
N VAL A 21 14.08 5.77 15.89
CA VAL A 21 15.37 6.21 15.32
C VAL A 21 16.51 5.35 15.85
N GLU A 22 16.56 5.08 17.16
CA GLU A 22 17.58 4.22 17.76
C GLU A 22 17.58 2.82 17.17
N VAL A 23 16.40 2.20 17.05
CA VAL A 23 16.24 0.86 16.48
C VAL A 23 16.69 0.86 15.01
N LEU A 24 16.27 1.86 14.24
CA LEU A 24 16.63 1.98 12.83
C LEU A 24 18.13 2.16 12.65
N VAL A 25 18.78 3.04 13.41
CA VAL A 25 20.23 3.26 13.32
C VAL A 25 21.02 2.00 13.70
N ARG A 26 20.59 1.28 14.74
CA ARG A 26 21.25 0.01 15.12
C ARG A 26 21.13 -1.05 14.03
N GLU A 27 20.01 -1.09 13.33
CA GLU A 27 19.81 -1.97 12.19
C GLU A 27 20.72 -1.58 11.02
N LEU A 28 20.80 -0.27 10.71
CA LEU A 28 21.65 0.25 9.64
C LEU A 28 23.13 -0.04 9.83
N VAL A 29 23.65 0.00 11.07
CA VAL A 29 25.06 -0.31 11.35
C VAL A 29 25.44 -1.74 10.91
N ASN A 30 24.49 -2.67 10.96
CA ASN A 30 24.70 -4.06 10.57
C ASN A 30 24.20 -4.36 9.15
N PHE A 31 23.58 -3.39 8.49
CA PHE A 31 22.99 -3.58 7.18
C PHE A 31 24.07 -3.75 6.11
N LYS A 32 23.97 -4.84 5.37
CA LYS A 32 24.80 -5.14 4.19
C LYS A 32 23.85 -5.32 3.02
N GLY A 33 23.71 -4.28 2.22
CA GLY A 33 22.92 -4.36 1.01
C GLY A 33 23.64 -5.15 -0.09
N ASP A 34 22.93 -5.39 -1.19
CA ASP A 34 23.43 -6.13 -2.36
C ASP A 34 23.32 -5.27 -3.62
N GLU A 35 24.45 -4.68 -4.04
CA GLU A 35 24.54 -3.83 -5.24
C GLU A 35 24.16 -4.55 -6.54
N LYS A 36 24.25 -5.90 -6.56
CA LYS A 36 23.89 -6.70 -7.74
C LYS A 36 22.38 -6.80 -7.91
N LYS A 37 21.64 -6.75 -6.82
CA LYS A 37 20.18 -6.71 -6.86
C LYS A 37 19.75 -5.35 -7.38
N LYS A 38 18.78 -5.33 -8.29
CA LYS A 38 18.14 -4.11 -8.79
C LYS A 38 16.67 -4.12 -8.41
N VAL A 39 16.19 -2.98 -7.93
CA VAL A 39 14.80 -2.76 -7.54
C VAL A 39 14.22 -1.72 -8.49
N GLN A 40 13.13 -2.08 -9.14
CA GLN A 40 12.43 -1.20 -10.07
C GLN A 40 11.31 -0.50 -9.32
N PHE A 41 11.36 0.82 -9.32
CA PHE A 41 10.28 1.69 -8.92
C PHE A 41 9.84 2.54 -10.10
N TYR A 42 8.83 3.36 -9.90
CA TYR A 42 8.48 4.43 -10.81
C TYR A 42 8.20 5.72 -10.04
N CYS A 43 8.17 6.82 -10.76
CA CYS A 43 7.64 8.07 -10.24
C CYS A 43 6.86 8.80 -11.34
N PHE A 44 5.90 9.62 -10.94
CA PHE A 44 5.19 10.50 -11.88
C PHE A 44 5.83 11.88 -11.84
N ARG A 45 6.15 12.41 -13.03
CA ARG A 45 6.67 13.78 -13.17
C ARG A 45 6.21 14.35 -14.49
N ASN A 46 5.71 15.59 -14.48
CA ASN A 46 5.22 16.29 -15.66
C ASN A 46 4.17 15.46 -16.44
N GLY A 47 3.23 14.84 -15.72
CA GLY A 47 2.19 14.01 -16.33
C GLY A 47 2.69 12.70 -16.98
N ARG A 48 3.91 12.26 -16.70
CA ARG A 48 4.46 11.01 -17.23
C ARG A 48 5.03 10.12 -16.14
N MET A 49 4.81 8.82 -16.30
CA MET A 49 5.47 7.78 -15.51
C MET A 49 6.92 7.63 -15.98
N ASN A 50 7.86 7.64 -15.03
CA ASN A 50 9.28 7.43 -15.27
C ASN A 50 9.73 6.22 -14.45
N ASP A 51 10.34 5.23 -15.10
CA ASP A 51 10.93 4.09 -14.40
C ASP A 51 12.22 4.53 -13.68
N VAL A 52 12.38 4.10 -12.43
CA VAL A 52 13.55 4.39 -11.59
C VAL A 52 14.14 3.07 -11.13
N VAL A 53 15.41 2.83 -11.45
CA VAL A 53 16.12 1.63 -10.99
C VAL A 53 17.05 2.02 -9.86
N VAL A 54 16.81 1.45 -8.69
CA VAL A 54 17.64 1.62 -7.49
C VAL A 54 18.36 0.31 -7.22
N ASP A 55 19.63 0.36 -6.84
CA ASP A 55 20.35 -0.85 -6.46
C ASP A 55 19.92 -1.37 -5.07
N GLY A 56 20.13 -2.65 -4.82
CA GLY A 56 19.79 -3.29 -3.56
C GLY A 56 20.77 -3.00 -2.43
N SER A 57 21.73 -2.09 -2.62
CA SER A 57 22.63 -1.65 -1.54
C SER A 57 21.94 -0.73 -0.53
N HIS A 58 20.75 -0.22 -0.88
CA HIS A 58 19.94 0.65 -0.04
C HIS A 58 19.04 -0.12 0.93
N PHE A 59 18.78 0.51 2.08
CA PHE A 59 17.82 0.05 3.08
C PHE A 59 16.42 0.59 2.75
N PHE A 60 15.53 -0.26 2.24
CA PHE A 60 14.22 0.18 1.76
C PHE A 60 13.21 0.31 2.90
N LEU A 61 12.64 1.51 3.07
CA LEU A 61 11.58 1.81 4.02
C LEU A 61 10.23 1.95 3.28
N ARG A 62 9.34 0.98 3.44
CA ARG A 62 8.01 1.02 2.82
C ARG A 62 7.06 1.92 3.60
N SER A 63 6.38 2.82 2.90
CA SER A 63 5.06 3.35 3.27
C SER A 63 4.00 2.89 2.26
N SER A 64 2.73 3.22 2.45
CA SER A 64 1.66 2.74 1.57
C SER A 64 0.77 3.86 1.07
N VAL A 65 0.22 3.65 -0.12
CA VAL A 65 -0.96 4.37 -0.61
C VAL A 65 -1.90 3.37 -1.27
N GLU A 66 -3.16 3.71 -1.42
CA GLU A 66 -4.15 2.87 -2.09
C GLU A 66 -4.49 3.34 -3.50
N PHE A 67 -4.96 2.43 -4.36
CA PHE A 67 -5.43 2.75 -5.72
C PHE A 67 -6.95 2.85 -5.85
N SER A 68 -7.70 2.67 -4.76
CA SER A 68 -9.16 2.81 -4.79
C SER A 68 -9.59 4.24 -5.13
N ASN A 69 -8.81 5.25 -4.75
CA ASN A 69 -9.17 6.66 -4.84
C ASN A 69 -8.01 7.49 -5.43
N PRO A 70 -8.31 8.49 -6.27
CA PRO A 70 -7.28 9.36 -6.86
C PRO A 70 -6.66 10.34 -5.86
N GLN A 71 -7.33 10.63 -4.75
CA GLN A 71 -6.91 11.63 -3.77
C GLN A 71 -5.97 11.03 -2.73
N LEU A 72 -5.07 11.86 -2.19
CA LEU A 72 -4.34 11.56 -0.96
C LEU A 72 -5.20 11.83 0.26
N THR A 73 -5.32 10.83 1.13
CA THR A 73 -5.99 11.01 2.41
C THR A 73 -5.07 11.66 3.44
N VAL A 74 -5.66 12.21 4.51
CA VAL A 74 -4.90 12.74 5.65
C VAL A 74 -3.99 11.66 6.25
N GLU A 75 -4.49 10.42 6.35
CA GLU A 75 -3.70 9.27 6.83
C GLU A 75 -2.49 8.98 5.93
N GLU A 76 -2.69 8.92 4.61
CA GLU A 76 -1.61 8.65 3.64
C GLU A 76 -0.51 9.72 3.74
N VAL A 77 -0.88 11.00 3.78
CA VAL A 77 0.09 12.10 3.91
C VAL A 77 0.88 12.00 5.21
N GLN A 78 0.21 11.71 6.33
CA GLN A 78 0.89 11.51 7.60
C GLN A 78 1.89 10.33 7.53
N GLY A 79 1.49 9.21 6.91
CA GLY A 79 2.36 8.06 6.67
C GLY A 79 3.60 8.41 5.84
N ILE A 80 3.44 9.23 4.81
CA ILE A 80 4.54 9.70 3.96
C ILE A 80 5.50 10.59 4.74
N ILE A 81 4.99 11.55 5.52
CA ILE A 81 5.81 12.42 6.36
C ILE A 81 6.58 11.59 7.41
N ALA A 82 5.94 10.61 8.06
CA ALA A 82 6.62 9.71 8.98
C ALA A 82 7.74 8.90 8.32
N ALA A 83 7.52 8.43 7.09
CA ALA A 83 8.57 7.73 6.34
C ALA A 83 9.75 8.65 6.02
N ARG A 84 9.49 9.92 5.64
CA ARG A 84 10.54 10.93 5.45
C ARG A 84 11.30 11.23 6.74
N LEU A 85 10.61 11.37 7.88
CA LEU A 85 11.25 11.63 9.17
C LEU A 85 12.10 10.46 9.65
N LEU A 86 11.60 9.22 9.52
CA LEU A 86 12.39 8.01 9.82
C LEU A 86 13.63 7.93 8.94
N GLU A 87 13.51 8.21 7.63
CA GLU A 87 14.66 8.22 6.73
C GLU A 87 15.69 9.29 7.14
N VAL A 88 15.30 10.57 7.22
CA VAL A 88 16.26 11.64 7.45
C VAL A 88 16.90 11.47 8.82
N CYS A 89 16.12 11.21 9.87
CA CYS A 89 16.66 11.00 11.21
C CYS A 89 17.57 9.76 11.27
N GLY A 90 17.16 8.65 10.64
CA GLY A 90 17.96 7.43 10.57
C GLY A 90 19.30 7.65 9.88
N ASN A 91 19.30 8.27 8.70
CA ASN A 91 20.51 8.60 7.95
C ASN A 91 21.40 9.61 8.72
N TYR A 92 20.78 10.64 9.32
CA TYR A 92 21.48 11.67 10.07
C TYR A 92 22.21 11.10 11.30
N PHE A 93 21.50 10.37 12.17
CA PHE A 93 22.08 9.84 13.39
C PHE A 93 22.96 8.60 13.16
N CYS A 94 22.80 7.90 12.02
CA CYS A 94 23.78 6.89 11.61
C CYS A 94 25.15 7.52 11.31
N LYS A 95 25.18 8.70 10.68
CA LYS A 95 26.41 9.43 10.36
C LYS A 95 27.00 10.19 11.57
N ASN A 96 26.14 10.80 12.39
CA ASN A 96 26.55 11.69 13.48
C ASN A 96 26.61 11.02 14.86
N GLY A 97 26.19 9.77 14.97
CA GLY A 97 26.11 9.00 16.21
C GLY A 97 24.84 9.27 17.00
N LEU A 98 24.33 8.25 17.69
CA LEU A 98 23.15 8.35 18.56
C LEU A 98 23.47 9.18 19.81
N ARG A 99 22.74 10.28 20.00
CA ARG A 99 22.76 11.16 21.17
C ARG A 99 21.47 11.97 21.22
N GLU A 100 21.21 12.64 22.35
CA GLU A 100 20.11 13.60 22.43
C GLU A 100 20.25 14.68 21.35
N ALA A 101 19.14 14.96 20.67
CA ALA A 101 19.09 15.93 19.60
C ALA A 101 19.11 17.36 20.17
N ASP A 102 19.99 18.20 19.63
CA ASP A 102 20.04 19.63 19.92
C ASP A 102 19.37 20.45 18.80
N SER A 103 19.31 21.77 18.99
CA SER A 103 18.70 22.68 18.01
C SER A 103 19.39 22.67 16.64
N ARG A 104 20.71 22.42 16.58
CA ARG A 104 21.45 22.35 15.32
C ARG A 104 21.11 21.07 14.57
N ASP A 105 20.90 19.96 15.28
CA ASP A 105 20.41 18.72 14.66
C ASP A 105 19.06 18.94 13.99
N VAL A 106 18.14 19.61 14.68
CA VAL A 106 16.80 19.92 14.16
C VAL A 106 16.90 20.75 12.88
N ASP A 107 17.71 21.81 12.88
CA ASP A 107 17.88 22.67 11.71
C ASP A 107 18.48 21.89 10.52
N GLN A 108 19.50 21.07 10.75
CA GLN A 108 20.09 20.23 9.69
C GLN A 108 19.12 19.16 9.17
N ILE A 109 18.35 18.53 10.05
CA ILE A 109 17.31 17.56 9.65
C ILE A 109 16.25 18.26 8.79
N CYS A 110 15.84 19.49 9.12
CA CYS A 110 14.92 20.26 8.29
C CYS A 110 15.50 20.58 6.90
N GLU A 111 16.78 20.95 6.81
CA GLU A 111 17.45 21.15 5.52
C GLU A 111 17.53 19.88 4.67
N LEU A 112 17.74 18.72 5.32
CA LEU A 112 17.75 17.42 4.65
C LEU A 112 16.35 16.98 4.20
N LEU A 113 15.32 17.22 5.02
CA LEU A 113 13.92 16.93 4.69
C LEU A 113 13.43 17.70 3.47
N ASN A 114 13.93 18.93 3.26
CA ASN A 114 13.62 19.73 2.07
C ASN A 114 14.16 19.14 0.75
N LYS A 115 15.00 18.10 0.82
CA LYS A 115 15.57 17.42 -0.34
C LYS A 115 14.89 16.07 -0.57
N PRO A 116 14.83 15.59 -1.83
CA PRO A 116 14.41 14.23 -2.12
C PRO A 116 15.21 13.20 -1.31
N PRO A 117 14.64 12.01 -1.04
CA PRO A 117 15.34 10.97 -0.31
C PRO A 117 16.70 10.65 -0.93
N GLN A 118 17.71 10.51 -0.08
CA GLN A 118 19.10 10.29 -0.47
C GLN A 118 19.81 9.44 0.61
N ASP A 119 21.02 8.95 0.31
CA ASP A 119 21.82 8.08 1.18
C ASP A 119 21.27 6.64 1.33
N VAL A 120 21.50 6.02 2.49
CA VAL A 120 21.37 4.57 2.71
C VAL A 120 19.90 4.17 2.79
N ILE A 121 19.09 4.86 3.59
CA ILE A 121 17.66 4.61 3.64
C ILE A 121 16.99 5.23 2.42
N ILE A 122 16.23 4.43 1.66
CA ILE A 122 15.38 4.90 0.56
C ILE A 122 13.92 4.54 0.88
N PRO A 123 13.08 5.53 1.21
CA PRO A 123 11.66 5.35 1.40
C PRO A 123 10.94 5.23 0.06
N PHE A 124 9.92 4.38 0.00
CA PHE A 124 9.11 4.19 -1.20
C PHE A 124 7.65 3.91 -0.83
N LEU A 125 6.75 4.13 -1.79
CA LEU A 125 5.33 3.82 -1.68
C LEU A 125 5.06 2.45 -2.29
N LEU A 126 4.61 1.50 -1.46
CA LEU A 126 3.95 0.32 -2.00
C LEU A 126 2.48 0.67 -2.19
N ASN A 127 2.03 0.60 -3.43
CA ASN A 127 0.60 0.72 -3.65
C ASN A 127 -0.07 -0.60 -3.30
N THR A 128 -1.00 -0.55 -2.36
CA THR A 128 -1.69 -1.74 -1.88
C THR A 128 -3.06 -1.87 -2.53
N ASP A 129 -3.47 -3.12 -2.72
CA ASP A 129 -4.83 -3.49 -3.11
C ASP A 129 -5.31 -2.87 -4.45
N GLU A 130 -4.64 -3.28 -5.55
CA GLU A 130 -5.10 -3.12 -6.96
C GLU A 130 -6.40 -3.91 -7.26
N ILE A 131 -7.42 -3.75 -6.41
CA ILE A 131 -8.69 -4.48 -6.46
C ILE A 131 -9.79 -3.50 -6.88
N GLU A 132 -10.73 -3.08 -6.02
CA GLU A 132 -11.87 -2.28 -6.49
C GLU A 132 -11.52 -0.79 -6.66
N PRO A 133 -11.87 -0.16 -7.80
CA PRO A 133 -12.00 1.29 -7.81
C PRO A 133 -13.14 1.68 -6.84
N ASP A 134 -12.92 2.69 -6.03
CA ASP A 134 -13.87 3.19 -5.02
C ASP A 134 -14.24 2.22 -3.87
N ARG A 135 -13.24 1.47 -3.39
CA ARG A 135 -13.39 0.53 -2.28
C ARG A 135 -14.08 1.10 -1.02
N TYR A 136 -13.89 2.39 -0.75
CA TYR A 136 -14.35 3.07 0.47
C TYR A 136 -15.40 4.16 0.22
N SER A 137 -16.07 4.13 -0.94
CA SER A 137 -17.18 5.04 -1.28
C SER A 137 -16.84 6.53 -1.14
N MET A 138 -15.60 6.88 -1.49
CA MET A 138 -15.05 8.24 -1.41
C MET A 138 -14.45 8.71 -2.74
N ASN A 139 -14.56 7.91 -3.80
CA ASN A 139 -14.06 8.27 -5.10
C ASN A 139 -15.01 9.25 -5.79
N PRO A 140 -14.53 10.42 -6.25
CA PRO A 140 -15.37 11.39 -6.95
C PRO A 140 -15.81 10.93 -8.35
N LEU A 141 -15.40 9.73 -8.77
CA LEU A 141 -15.80 9.10 -10.03
C LEU A 141 -16.81 7.97 -9.82
N LYS A 142 -17.28 7.73 -8.59
CA LYS A 142 -18.05 6.53 -8.22
C LYS A 142 -19.24 6.23 -9.12
N GLU A 143 -20.06 7.23 -9.47
CA GLU A 143 -21.22 7.01 -10.33
C GLU A 143 -20.79 6.56 -11.73
N SER A 144 -19.74 7.17 -12.28
CA SER A 144 -19.22 6.82 -13.61
C SER A 144 -18.52 5.45 -13.63
N ILE A 145 -17.87 5.06 -12.54
CA ILE A 145 -17.29 3.72 -12.35
C ILE A 145 -18.38 2.64 -12.37
N VAL A 146 -19.52 2.90 -11.70
CA VAL A 146 -20.66 1.98 -11.69
C VAL A 146 -21.34 1.94 -13.06
N THR A 147 -21.67 3.10 -13.64
CA THR A 147 -22.43 3.19 -14.90
C THR A 147 -21.63 2.71 -16.11
N SER A 148 -20.29 2.78 -16.08
CA SER A 148 -19.42 2.15 -17.10
C SER A 148 -19.27 0.63 -16.95
N GLY A 149 -19.82 0.04 -15.88
CA GLY A 149 -19.74 -1.41 -15.59
C GLY A 149 -18.39 -1.87 -15.03
N GLN A 150 -17.51 -0.94 -14.62
CA GLN A 150 -16.15 -1.22 -14.18
C GLN A 150 -16.00 -1.32 -12.65
N SER A 151 -17.07 -1.11 -11.88
CA SER A 151 -17.08 -1.12 -10.41
C SER A 151 -16.54 -2.38 -9.72
N ALA A 152 -16.51 -3.53 -10.40
CA ALA A 152 -15.94 -4.77 -9.88
C ALA A 152 -14.62 -5.20 -10.56
N PHE A 153 -14.08 -4.38 -11.46
CA PHE A 153 -12.80 -4.62 -12.12
C PHE A 153 -11.64 -4.32 -11.18
N PRO A 154 -10.47 -4.95 -11.38
CA PRO A 154 -9.27 -4.51 -10.69
C PRO A 154 -8.90 -3.09 -11.17
N ALA A 155 -8.46 -2.20 -10.28
CA ALA A 155 -8.09 -0.81 -10.62
C ALA A 155 -7.15 -0.72 -11.84
N LYS A 156 -6.23 -1.68 -11.98
CA LYS A 156 -5.35 -1.85 -13.15
C LYS A 156 -6.08 -1.92 -14.49
N SER A 157 -7.25 -2.54 -14.53
CA SER A 157 -8.02 -2.77 -15.76
C SER A 157 -9.05 -1.67 -16.03
N VAL A 158 -9.26 -0.74 -15.09
CA VAL A 158 -10.21 0.36 -15.26
C VAL A 158 -9.69 1.36 -16.30
N LYS A 159 -10.59 1.75 -17.19
CA LYS A 159 -10.40 2.69 -18.29
C LYS A 159 -11.05 4.03 -17.96
N THR A 160 -10.39 5.14 -18.28
CA THR A 160 -10.86 6.50 -17.94
C THR A 160 -11.82 7.11 -18.97
N GLU A 161 -11.90 6.56 -20.18
CA GLU A 161 -12.69 7.11 -21.31
C GLU A 161 -14.18 7.34 -21.02
N GLN A 162 -14.76 6.59 -20.08
CA GLN A 162 -16.16 6.68 -19.67
C GLN A 162 -16.32 7.23 -18.24
N LEU A 163 -15.22 7.59 -17.59
CA LEU A 163 -15.25 8.13 -16.25
C LEU A 163 -15.43 9.64 -16.30
N LYS A 164 -16.21 10.15 -15.35
CA LYS A 164 -16.50 11.57 -15.19
C LYS A 164 -16.65 11.89 -13.71
N ILE A 165 -16.44 13.16 -13.38
CA ILE A 165 -16.76 13.69 -12.06
C ILE A 165 -18.24 13.45 -11.77
N ASP A 166 -18.52 12.89 -10.60
CA ASP A 166 -19.85 12.77 -10.03
C ASP A 166 -20.20 14.10 -9.34
N GLU A 167 -20.97 14.93 -10.04
CA GLU A 167 -21.39 16.25 -9.55
C GLU A 167 -22.22 16.16 -8.26
N ASN A 168 -22.98 15.08 -8.07
CA ASN A 168 -23.76 14.88 -6.85
C ASN A 168 -22.83 14.58 -5.67
N PHE A 169 -21.79 13.77 -5.90
CA PHE A 169 -20.74 13.53 -4.91
C PHE A 169 -20.04 14.83 -4.55
N VAL A 170 -19.61 15.62 -5.55
CA VAL A 170 -18.92 16.90 -5.32
C VAL A 170 -19.82 17.83 -4.51
N GLN A 171 -21.06 18.05 -4.94
CA GLN A 171 -22.01 18.92 -4.24
C GLN A 171 -22.23 18.50 -2.78
N LYS A 172 -22.25 17.18 -2.53
CA LYS A 172 -22.49 16.63 -1.19
C LYS A 172 -21.27 16.71 -0.28
N TYR A 173 -20.07 16.51 -0.82
CA TYR A 173 -18.86 16.28 -0.02
C TYR A 173 -17.76 17.32 -0.17
N GLU A 174 -17.99 18.40 -0.91
CA GLU A 174 -17.07 19.53 -0.99
C GLU A 174 -16.68 20.02 0.41
N GLY A 175 -15.38 20.11 0.67
CA GLY A 175 -14.80 20.53 1.94
C GLY A 175 -14.80 19.46 3.04
N SER A 176 -15.32 18.26 2.76
CA SER A 176 -15.36 17.15 3.74
C SER A 176 -14.63 15.89 3.30
N LEU A 177 -14.74 15.51 2.03
CA LEU A 177 -13.97 14.42 1.41
C LEU A 177 -13.18 14.87 0.17
N ILE A 178 -13.59 15.97 -0.46
CA ILE A 178 -12.94 16.51 -1.67
C ILE A 178 -12.96 18.04 -1.68
N SER A 179 -11.91 18.67 -2.20
CA SER A 179 -11.88 20.10 -2.48
C SER A 179 -12.10 20.42 -3.97
N LYS A 180 -12.44 21.67 -4.29
CA LYS A 180 -12.63 22.11 -5.68
C LYS A 180 -11.35 21.92 -6.52
N ASP A 181 -10.21 22.29 -5.97
CA ASP A 181 -8.92 22.17 -6.66
C ASP A 181 -8.61 20.71 -7.00
N GLU A 182 -9.00 19.76 -6.14
CA GLU A 182 -8.86 18.34 -6.43
C GLU A 182 -9.80 17.87 -7.54
N VAL A 183 -11.04 18.35 -7.57
CA VAL A 183 -11.99 18.05 -8.66
C VAL A 183 -11.39 18.49 -9.99
N GLU A 184 -10.86 19.71 -10.06
CA GLU A 184 -10.22 20.25 -11.26
C GLU A 184 -8.98 19.45 -11.67
N LEU A 185 -8.13 19.07 -10.71
CA LEU A 185 -6.94 18.26 -10.94
C LEU A 185 -7.31 16.86 -11.47
N ILE A 186 -8.31 16.20 -10.88
CA ILE A 186 -8.79 14.89 -11.32
C ILE A 186 -9.41 15.00 -12.72
N ALA A 187 -10.23 16.03 -12.97
CA ALA A 187 -10.82 16.28 -14.28
C ALA A 187 -9.77 16.51 -15.36
N HIS A 188 -8.69 17.24 -15.04
CA HIS A 188 -7.55 17.40 -15.93
C HIS A 188 -6.93 16.04 -16.30
N HIS A 189 -6.57 15.23 -15.31
CA HIS A 189 -5.90 13.95 -15.54
C HIS A 189 -6.79 12.86 -16.15
N LEU A 190 -8.11 12.95 -16.00
CA LEU A 190 -9.04 12.08 -16.73
C LEU A 190 -8.82 12.16 -18.24
N THR A 191 -8.43 13.33 -18.74
CA THR A 191 -8.21 13.60 -20.18
C THR A 191 -6.78 13.38 -20.65
N THR A 192 -5.79 13.31 -19.76
CA THR A 192 -4.35 13.28 -20.12
C THR A 192 -3.64 11.96 -19.84
N CYS A 193 -4.24 11.03 -19.09
CA CYS A 193 -3.59 9.78 -18.66
C CYS A 193 -3.85 8.56 -19.56
N ASP A 194 -3.97 8.75 -20.89
CA ASP A 194 -4.00 7.67 -21.90
C ASP A 194 -4.97 6.51 -21.60
N ASN A 195 -6.18 6.83 -21.14
CA ASN A 195 -7.21 5.83 -20.83
C ASN A 195 -6.79 4.81 -19.74
N ASN A 196 -5.93 5.22 -18.81
CA ASN A 196 -5.39 4.36 -17.74
C ASN A 196 -5.69 4.95 -16.36
N TYR A 197 -6.59 4.28 -15.63
CA TYR A 197 -7.02 4.74 -14.31
C TYR A 197 -5.89 4.79 -13.28
N MET A 198 -4.96 3.85 -13.32
CA MET A 198 -3.81 3.85 -12.39
C MET A 198 -2.87 5.01 -12.65
N ASN A 199 -2.66 5.37 -13.93
CA ASN A 199 -1.88 6.55 -14.29
C ASN A 199 -2.59 7.84 -13.85
N LEU A 200 -3.92 7.90 -13.94
CA LEU A 200 -4.72 8.99 -13.36
C LEU A 200 -4.47 9.11 -11.85
N VAL A 201 -4.64 8.03 -11.09
CA VAL A 201 -4.46 8.04 -9.63
C VAL A 201 -3.04 8.45 -9.27
N ASP A 202 -2.02 7.87 -9.91
CA ASP A 202 -0.63 8.25 -9.65
C ASP A 202 -0.36 9.71 -10.01
N ALA A 203 -0.84 10.21 -11.16
CA ALA A 203 -0.64 11.60 -11.55
C ALA A 203 -1.21 12.57 -10.51
N VAL A 204 -2.47 12.37 -10.12
CA VAL A 204 -3.14 13.20 -9.11
C VAL A 204 -2.38 13.17 -7.78
N LYS A 205 -2.03 11.98 -7.28
CA LYS A 205 -1.30 11.86 -6.01
C LYS A 205 0.06 12.54 -6.07
N TYR A 206 0.83 12.40 -7.16
CA TYR A 206 2.14 13.03 -7.27
C TYR A 206 2.05 14.57 -7.34
N ASP A 207 1.07 15.12 -8.05
CA ASP A 207 0.83 16.57 -8.10
C ASP A 207 0.42 17.10 -6.72
N GLN A 208 -0.40 16.35 -5.98
CA GLN A 208 -0.73 16.67 -4.58
C GLN A 208 0.50 16.61 -3.66
N LEU A 209 1.36 15.58 -3.80
CA LEU A 209 2.62 15.50 -3.03
C LEU A 209 3.54 16.68 -3.30
N GLU A 210 3.62 17.15 -4.55
CA GLU A 210 4.42 18.33 -4.90
C GLU A 210 3.91 19.60 -4.20
N PHE A 211 2.60 19.85 -4.27
CA PHE A 211 1.97 20.98 -3.57
C PHE A 211 2.18 20.92 -2.04
N LEU A 212 1.95 19.75 -1.45
CA LEU A 212 2.13 19.54 -0.01
C LEU A 212 3.59 19.65 0.40
N SER A 213 4.53 19.28 -0.48
CA SER A 213 5.96 19.41 -0.20
C SER A 213 6.36 20.86 0.05
N GLN A 214 5.83 21.78 -0.77
CA GLN A 214 6.04 23.21 -0.61
C GLN A 214 5.39 23.73 0.67
N SER A 215 4.18 23.25 0.98
CA SER A 215 3.43 23.68 2.16
C SER A 215 4.07 23.26 3.48
N PHE A 216 4.57 22.02 3.57
CA PHE A 216 5.22 21.50 4.77
C PHE A 216 6.70 21.89 4.89
N GLY A 217 7.38 22.25 3.80
CA GLY A 217 8.84 22.38 3.79
C GLY A 217 9.53 21.03 3.96
N ILE A 218 8.95 19.98 3.38
CA ILE A 218 9.47 18.61 3.37
C ILE A 218 9.26 18.08 1.96
N SER A 219 10.27 17.56 1.30
CA SER A 219 10.10 16.86 0.02
C SER A 219 9.37 15.53 0.28
N LEU A 220 8.07 15.49 -0.05
CA LEU A 220 7.21 14.31 0.08
C LEU A 220 7.25 13.39 -1.15
N PHE A 221 8.03 13.76 -2.17
CA PHE A 221 8.23 12.94 -3.36
C PHE A 221 8.94 11.62 -3.01
N LEU A 222 8.22 10.51 -3.17
CA LEU A 222 8.71 9.15 -2.96
C LEU A 222 8.48 8.34 -4.23
N CYS A 223 9.41 7.45 -4.58
CA CYS A 223 9.18 6.50 -5.67
C CYS A 223 8.13 5.46 -5.26
N SER A 224 7.40 4.92 -6.23
CA SER A 224 6.30 3.98 -6.01
C SER A 224 6.56 2.60 -6.63
N LEU A 225 5.86 1.58 -6.12
CA LEU A 225 5.87 0.20 -6.61
C LEU A 225 4.42 -0.28 -6.84
N ARG A 226 4.07 -0.63 -8.08
CA ARG A 226 2.74 -1.14 -8.49
C ARG A 226 2.69 -2.65 -8.37
N MET A 227 1.94 -3.15 -7.39
CA MET A 227 1.79 -4.57 -7.12
C MET A 227 0.35 -4.93 -6.70
N PRO A 228 -0.12 -6.15 -6.98
CA PRO A 228 0.61 -7.26 -7.61
C PRO A 228 0.37 -7.41 -9.12
N LEU A 229 -0.73 -6.89 -9.67
CA LEU A 229 -1.22 -7.28 -11.00
C LEU A 229 -0.37 -6.72 -12.12
N THR A 230 0.16 -5.50 -11.96
CA THR A 230 1.08 -4.91 -12.93
C THR A 230 2.37 -5.73 -13.02
N THR A 231 2.85 -6.26 -11.88
CA THR A 231 4.04 -7.11 -11.83
C THR A 231 3.75 -8.51 -12.41
N LEU A 232 2.64 -9.14 -12.03
CA LEU A 232 2.20 -10.45 -12.54
C LEU A 232 2.09 -10.50 -14.07
N GLU A 233 1.59 -9.44 -14.70
CA GLU A 233 1.47 -9.38 -16.16
C GLU A 233 2.82 -9.24 -16.87
N LYS A 234 3.76 -8.51 -16.26
CA LYS A 234 5.08 -8.26 -16.84
C LYS A 234 6.05 -9.42 -16.62
N GLU A 235 5.93 -10.15 -15.51
CA GLU A 235 6.81 -11.27 -15.22
C GLU A 235 6.51 -12.50 -16.10
N ALA A 236 7.55 -13.26 -16.43
CA ALA A 236 7.40 -14.54 -17.13
C ALA A 236 6.77 -15.60 -16.21
N SER A 237 6.28 -16.71 -16.77
CA SER A 237 5.65 -17.80 -16.00
C SER A 237 6.55 -18.38 -14.91
N ASP A 238 7.87 -18.32 -15.07
CA ASP A 238 8.86 -18.73 -14.08
C ASP A 238 9.18 -17.62 -13.06
N GLY A 239 8.56 -16.45 -13.15
CA GLY A 239 8.70 -15.34 -12.19
C GLY A 239 8.20 -15.66 -10.78
N PHE A 240 8.57 -14.80 -9.82
CA PHE A 240 8.34 -15.07 -8.40
C PHE A 240 6.86 -15.07 -8.02
N LEU A 241 6.04 -14.12 -8.47
CA LEU A 241 4.63 -14.09 -8.04
C LEU A 241 3.87 -15.30 -8.61
N HIS A 242 4.20 -15.73 -9.83
CA HIS A 242 3.74 -16.98 -10.41
C HIS A 242 4.18 -18.20 -9.59
N HIS A 243 5.47 -18.29 -9.25
CA HIS A 243 6.01 -19.36 -8.40
C HIS A 243 5.32 -19.44 -7.04
N MET A 244 5.15 -18.30 -6.38
CA MET A 244 4.43 -18.18 -5.12
C MET A 244 2.99 -18.71 -5.23
N ILE A 245 2.25 -18.35 -6.28
CA ILE A 245 0.89 -18.88 -6.48
C ILE A 245 0.93 -20.39 -6.67
N ARG A 246 1.86 -20.94 -7.46
CA ARG A 246 2.02 -22.39 -7.64
C ARG A 246 2.27 -23.11 -6.31
N GLU A 247 3.27 -22.66 -5.56
CA GLU A 247 3.68 -23.33 -4.32
C GLU A 247 2.59 -23.26 -3.24
N THR A 248 1.88 -22.13 -3.15
CA THR A 248 0.79 -21.96 -2.19
C THR A 248 -0.48 -22.74 -2.53
N HIS A 249 -0.65 -23.18 -3.79
CA HIS A 249 -1.79 -23.97 -4.26
C HIS A 249 -1.45 -25.43 -4.59
N LYS A 250 -0.19 -25.84 -4.40
CA LYS A 250 0.36 -27.15 -4.79
C LYS A 250 -0.47 -28.33 -4.30
N ASP A 251 -0.83 -28.32 -3.02
CA ASP A 251 -1.60 -29.37 -2.37
C ASP A 251 -2.34 -28.85 -1.12
N TYR A 252 -3.06 -29.75 -0.46
CA TYR A 252 -3.77 -29.46 0.77
C TYR A 252 -2.87 -28.91 1.88
N ASN A 253 -1.64 -29.42 2.02
CA ASN A 253 -0.73 -28.98 3.08
C ASN A 253 -0.22 -27.56 2.81
N SER A 254 0.12 -27.23 1.56
CA SER A 254 0.47 -25.86 1.19
C SER A 254 -0.65 -24.88 1.55
N VAL A 255 -1.89 -25.17 1.13
CA VAL A 255 -3.04 -24.29 1.42
C VAL A 255 -3.31 -24.20 2.93
N ALA A 256 -3.23 -25.32 3.65
CA ALA A 256 -3.42 -25.37 5.10
C ALA A 256 -2.34 -24.57 5.87
N SER A 257 -1.09 -24.60 5.40
CA SER A 257 0.00 -23.81 5.94
C SER A 257 -0.25 -22.31 5.75
N VAL A 258 -0.72 -21.88 4.58
CA VAL A 258 -1.11 -20.47 4.35
C VAL A 258 -2.27 -20.07 5.25
N TYR A 259 -3.28 -20.94 5.39
CA TYR A 259 -4.40 -20.70 6.30
C TYR A 259 -3.94 -20.52 7.75
N THR A 260 -3.01 -21.36 8.20
CA THR A 260 -2.41 -21.24 9.53
C THR A 260 -1.69 -19.91 9.71
N CYS A 261 -0.95 -19.44 8.70
CA CYS A 261 -0.30 -18.12 8.74
C CYS A 261 -1.32 -16.98 8.90
N MET A 262 -2.52 -17.12 8.34
CA MET A 262 -3.61 -16.16 8.48
C MET A 262 -4.42 -16.31 9.79
N GLY A 263 -4.10 -17.29 10.64
CA GLY A 263 -4.92 -17.65 11.80
C GLY A 263 -6.30 -18.21 11.41
N ARG A 264 -6.42 -18.85 10.24
CA ARG A 264 -7.68 -19.38 9.69
C ARG A 264 -7.72 -20.90 9.70
N SER A 265 -8.93 -21.44 9.81
CA SER A 265 -9.18 -22.89 9.76
C SER A 265 -9.52 -23.38 8.36
N MET A 266 -9.01 -24.57 8.00
CA MET A 266 -9.37 -25.32 6.79
C MET A 266 -10.76 -25.97 6.83
N LYS A 267 -11.58 -25.72 7.87
CA LYS A 267 -12.93 -26.29 8.01
C LYS A 267 -13.87 -25.84 6.88
N ASN A 268 -13.93 -24.54 6.62
CA ASN A 268 -14.88 -23.97 5.65
C ASN A 268 -14.29 -23.81 4.24
N ARG A 269 -12.96 -23.65 4.14
CA ARG A 269 -12.22 -23.56 2.86
C ARG A 269 -12.74 -22.46 1.92
N THR A 270 -13.15 -21.33 2.50
CA THR A 270 -13.78 -20.21 1.78
C THR A 270 -12.85 -19.04 1.48
N THR A 271 -11.68 -18.99 2.12
CA THR A 271 -10.70 -17.91 1.93
C THR A 271 -9.80 -18.24 0.75
N LEU A 272 -10.08 -17.58 -0.37
CA LEU A 272 -9.26 -17.69 -1.56
C LEU A 272 -7.88 -17.05 -1.33
N LEU A 273 -6.82 -17.81 -1.58
CA LEU A 273 -5.43 -17.30 -1.47
C LEU A 273 -5.06 -16.38 -2.64
N THR A 274 -5.72 -16.59 -3.78
CA THR A 274 -5.76 -15.67 -4.92
C THR A 274 -7.19 -15.62 -5.43
N ILE A 275 -7.67 -14.46 -5.87
CA ILE A 275 -9.01 -14.27 -6.42
C ILE A 275 -8.94 -14.45 -7.94
N PRO A 276 -9.44 -15.55 -8.53
CA PRO A 276 -9.47 -15.70 -9.96
C PRO A 276 -10.36 -14.65 -10.62
N HIS A 277 -9.87 -14.02 -11.68
CA HIS A 277 -10.64 -13.04 -12.43
C HIS A 277 -11.66 -13.76 -13.30
N SER A 278 -12.84 -13.16 -13.45
CA SER A 278 -13.83 -13.68 -14.38
C SER A 278 -13.45 -13.37 -15.83
N GLN A 279 -14.04 -14.09 -16.80
CA GLN A 279 -13.89 -13.75 -18.22
C GLN A 279 -14.48 -12.38 -18.57
N LYS A 280 -15.38 -11.87 -17.71
CA LYS A 280 -15.96 -10.52 -17.80
C LYS A 280 -15.03 -9.44 -17.22
N GLY A 281 -13.88 -9.80 -16.64
CA GLY A 281 -12.90 -8.88 -16.06
C GLY A 281 -13.07 -8.59 -14.56
N TYR A 282 -14.03 -9.23 -13.89
CA TYR A 282 -14.26 -9.00 -12.45
C TYR A 282 -13.11 -9.57 -11.61
N ALA A 283 -12.62 -8.81 -10.64
CA ALA A 283 -11.55 -9.22 -9.72
C ALA A 283 -11.78 -8.76 -8.27
N SER A 284 -12.93 -8.15 -7.99
CA SER A 284 -13.26 -7.63 -6.67
C SER A 284 -13.18 -8.72 -5.57
N LYS A 285 -12.35 -8.48 -4.55
CA LYS A 285 -12.26 -9.30 -3.34
C LYS A 285 -13.56 -9.23 -2.54
N ARG A 286 -14.25 -8.08 -2.58
CA ARG A 286 -15.50 -7.82 -1.85
C ARG A 286 -16.69 -8.58 -2.43
N VAL A 287 -16.74 -8.71 -3.74
CA VAL A 287 -17.83 -9.36 -4.50
C VAL A 287 -17.59 -10.86 -4.63
N ALA A 288 -16.33 -11.32 -4.69
CA ALA A 288 -16.00 -12.73 -4.82
C ALA A 288 -16.40 -13.56 -3.58
N ARG A 289 -17.02 -14.71 -3.81
CA ARG A 289 -17.26 -15.78 -2.84
C ARG A 289 -16.60 -17.04 -3.35
N GLY A 290 -15.73 -17.63 -2.54
CA GLY A 290 -14.91 -18.76 -2.94
C GLY A 290 -15.19 -20.03 -2.17
N LYS A 291 -14.96 -21.18 -2.80
CA LYS A 291 -14.84 -22.46 -2.11
C LYS A 291 -13.75 -23.31 -2.76
N ILE A 292 -12.85 -23.82 -1.93
CA ILE A 292 -11.70 -24.63 -2.35
C ILE A 292 -12.03 -26.11 -2.15
N TYR A 293 -11.86 -26.91 -3.20
CA TYR A 293 -12.17 -28.33 -3.22
C TYR A 293 -10.92 -29.16 -3.44
N PHE A 294 -10.77 -30.21 -2.65
CA PHE A 294 -9.67 -31.15 -2.72
C PHE A 294 -10.19 -32.55 -3.07
N ASP A 295 -9.37 -33.30 -3.79
CA ASP A 295 -9.49 -34.74 -3.97
C ASP A 295 -8.29 -35.41 -3.29
N GLY A 296 -8.50 -35.95 -2.09
CA GLY A 296 -7.42 -36.29 -1.18
C GLY A 296 -6.54 -35.08 -0.87
N MET A 297 -5.26 -35.18 -1.24
CA MET A 297 -4.28 -34.09 -1.09
C MET A 297 -4.25 -33.12 -2.29
N LYS A 298 -4.79 -33.53 -3.44
CA LYS A 298 -4.70 -32.74 -4.68
C LYS A 298 -5.75 -31.64 -4.66
N LEU A 299 -5.35 -30.42 -5.00
CA LEU A 299 -6.29 -29.33 -5.29
C LEU A 299 -7.10 -29.71 -6.54
N LYS A 300 -8.41 -29.91 -6.38
CA LYS A 300 -9.30 -30.32 -7.48
C LYS A 300 -9.74 -29.10 -8.27
N ASN A 301 -10.36 -28.14 -7.60
CA ASN A 301 -10.79 -26.88 -8.19
C ASN A 301 -11.08 -25.83 -7.11
N VAL A 302 -11.21 -24.59 -7.58
CA VAL A 302 -11.71 -23.45 -6.82
C VAL A 302 -12.98 -22.97 -7.51
N LYS A 303 -14.11 -23.01 -6.80
CA LYS A 303 -15.36 -22.41 -7.26
C LYS A 303 -15.39 -20.94 -6.83
N VAL A 304 -15.76 -20.06 -7.76
CA VAL A 304 -15.87 -18.61 -7.53
C VAL A 304 -17.24 -18.15 -8.01
N THR A 305 -17.94 -17.43 -7.13
CA THR A 305 -19.18 -16.74 -7.46
C THR A 305 -18.98 -15.26 -7.18
N TYR A 306 -19.14 -14.42 -8.20
CA TYR A 306 -19.21 -12.97 -8.05
C TYR A 306 -20.67 -12.57 -7.90
N GLN A 307 -20.97 -11.80 -6.86
CA GLN A 307 -22.31 -11.30 -6.55
C GLN A 307 -22.26 -9.82 -6.21
N THR A 308 -23.15 -9.05 -6.83
CA THR A 308 -23.26 -7.61 -6.61
C THR A 308 -23.34 -7.29 -5.13
N THR A 309 -22.39 -6.50 -4.62
CA THR A 309 -22.22 -6.28 -3.18
C THR A 309 -21.91 -4.81 -2.89
N PRO A 310 -22.51 -4.21 -1.84
CA PRO A 310 -22.09 -2.92 -1.32
C PRO A 310 -20.62 -2.93 -0.87
N LEU A 311 -19.88 -1.90 -1.24
CA LEU A 311 -18.50 -1.66 -0.82
C LEU A 311 -18.44 -1.15 0.63
N TYR A 312 -17.27 -0.70 1.07
CA TYR A 312 -17.15 -0.14 2.41
C TYR A 312 -17.71 1.28 2.42
N PRO A 313 -18.51 1.65 3.44
CA PRO A 313 -19.00 3.02 3.57
C PRO A 313 -17.84 4.00 3.80
N ASN A 314 -18.03 5.25 3.37
CA ASN A 314 -17.16 6.34 3.83
C ASN A 314 -17.53 6.74 5.27
N ALA A 315 -16.61 7.43 5.96
CA ALA A 315 -16.79 7.80 7.35
C ALA A 315 -17.75 8.99 7.59
N ILE A 316 -18.16 9.71 6.54
CA ILE A 316 -19.02 10.91 6.65
C ILE A 316 -20.50 10.54 6.58
N ASP A 317 -20.88 9.72 5.61
CA ASP A 317 -22.25 9.21 5.46
C ASP A 317 -22.21 7.70 5.20
N PRO A 318 -22.40 6.88 6.24
CA PRO A 318 -22.38 5.43 6.11
C PRO A 318 -23.48 4.82 5.24
N ASN A 319 -24.50 5.60 4.83
CA ASN A 319 -25.57 5.14 3.96
C ASN A 319 -25.26 5.38 2.48
N ASP A 320 -24.29 6.23 2.16
CA ASP A 320 -23.87 6.50 0.80
C ASP A 320 -22.74 5.55 0.39
N VAL A 321 -23.16 4.32 0.07
CA VAL A 321 -22.25 3.21 -0.20
C VAL A 321 -22.22 2.91 -1.68
N SER A 322 -21.02 2.84 -2.23
CA SER A 322 -20.80 2.43 -3.61
C SER A 322 -21.06 0.94 -3.80
N ILE A 323 -21.44 0.58 -5.01
CA ILE A 323 -21.82 -0.79 -5.36
C ILE A 323 -20.81 -1.34 -6.35
N ALA A 324 -20.23 -2.50 -6.04
CA ALA A 324 -19.49 -3.27 -7.01
C ALA A 324 -20.45 -4.25 -7.69
N THR A 325 -20.82 -3.94 -8.93
CA THR A 325 -21.78 -4.69 -9.74
C THR A 325 -21.06 -5.79 -10.52
N ALA A 326 -21.41 -7.04 -10.21
CA ALA A 326 -20.88 -8.20 -10.91
C ALA A 326 -21.70 -9.45 -10.60
N GLU A 327 -22.02 -10.20 -11.65
CA GLU A 327 -22.67 -11.50 -11.55
C GLU A 327 -21.93 -12.50 -12.42
N ASP A 328 -21.34 -13.50 -11.79
CA ASP A 328 -20.69 -14.62 -12.48
C ASP A 328 -20.55 -15.84 -11.56
N ASP A 329 -20.56 -17.04 -12.13
CA ASP A 329 -20.30 -18.29 -11.41
C ASP A 329 -19.47 -19.22 -12.29
N PHE A 330 -18.26 -19.52 -11.84
CA PHE A 330 -17.34 -20.37 -12.57
C PHE A 330 -16.44 -21.19 -11.63
N SER A 331 -15.69 -22.11 -12.21
CA SER A 331 -14.70 -22.90 -11.49
C SER A 331 -13.36 -22.85 -12.21
N VAL A 332 -12.28 -22.78 -11.43
CA VAL A 332 -10.91 -22.89 -11.92
C VAL A 332 -10.38 -24.24 -11.48
N GLU A 333 -9.93 -25.03 -12.44
CA GLU A 333 -9.28 -26.32 -12.16
C GLU A 333 -8.01 -26.10 -11.33
N GLY A 334 -7.77 -26.97 -10.35
CA GLY A 334 -6.61 -26.83 -9.47
C GLY A 334 -5.29 -26.85 -10.22
N GLU A 335 -5.22 -27.59 -11.34
CA GLU A 335 -4.05 -27.65 -12.21
C GLU A 335 -3.63 -26.29 -12.77
N LYS A 336 -4.60 -25.41 -13.07
CA LYS A 336 -4.32 -24.04 -13.54
C LYS A 336 -3.69 -23.17 -12.46
N LEU A 337 -3.90 -23.49 -11.18
CA LEU A 337 -3.29 -22.78 -10.05
C LEU A 337 -1.93 -23.40 -9.68
N THR A 338 -1.76 -24.72 -9.83
CA THR A 338 -0.47 -25.38 -9.61
C THR A 338 0.51 -25.17 -10.75
N ASN A 339 0.02 -24.90 -11.97
CA ASN A 339 0.79 -24.52 -13.15
C ASN A 339 0.50 -23.07 -13.57
N TYR A 340 0.43 -22.17 -12.58
CA TYR A 340 -0.06 -20.81 -12.74
C TYR A 340 0.64 -20.02 -13.84
N ASN A 341 -0.18 -19.36 -14.66
CA ASN A 341 0.19 -18.37 -15.67
C ASN A 341 -0.88 -17.26 -15.68
N TYR A 342 -0.48 -16.01 -15.39
CA TYR A 342 -1.40 -14.89 -15.32
C TYR A 342 -2.16 -14.64 -16.64
N LYS A 343 -1.57 -14.93 -17.80
CA LYS A 343 -2.23 -14.71 -19.09
C LYS A 343 -3.39 -15.68 -19.33
N GLU A 344 -3.33 -16.87 -18.74
CA GLU A 344 -4.34 -17.92 -18.90
C GLU A 344 -5.36 -17.94 -17.76
N THR A 345 -4.90 -17.66 -16.54
CA THR A 345 -5.70 -17.68 -15.31
C THR A 345 -5.37 -16.44 -14.47
N PRO A 346 -5.75 -15.24 -14.92
CA PRO A 346 -5.45 -14.02 -14.18
C PRO A 346 -6.10 -14.08 -12.80
N SER A 347 -5.35 -13.69 -11.76
CA SER A 347 -5.85 -13.73 -10.39
C SER A 347 -5.14 -12.74 -9.47
N SER A 348 -5.87 -12.24 -8.46
CA SER A 348 -5.36 -11.27 -7.48
C SER A 348 -4.94 -11.96 -6.18
N PRO A 349 -3.63 -12.16 -5.91
CA PRO A 349 -3.17 -12.75 -4.65
C PRO A 349 -3.49 -11.86 -3.43
N GLN A 350 -3.59 -12.48 -2.25
CA GLN A 350 -3.72 -11.74 -1.00
C GLN A 350 -2.44 -10.94 -0.68
N PHE A 351 -2.60 -9.78 -0.02
CA PHE A 351 -1.49 -8.84 0.28
C PHE A 351 -0.27 -9.51 0.92
N PHE A 352 -0.48 -10.25 2.00
CA PHE A 352 0.62 -10.88 2.73
C PHE A 352 1.43 -11.85 1.86
N LEU A 353 0.83 -12.46 0.83
CA LEU A 353 1.55 -13.32 -0.12
C LEU A 353 2.47 -12.48 -1.01
N TYR A 354 1.90 -11.57 -1.81
CA TYR A 354 2.71 -10.81 -2.76
C TYR A 354 3.69 -9.86 -2.07
N SER A 355 3.41 -9.46 -0.83
CA SER A 355 4.32 -8.63 -0.03
C SER A 355 5.70 -9.28 0.18
N LEU A 356 5.84 -10.61 0.04
CA LEU A 356 7.15 -11.27 0.02
C LEU A 356 8.07 -10.76 -1.10
N ARG A 357 7.50 -10.28 -2.21
CA ARG A 357 8.25 -9.70 -3.32
C ARG A 357 8.70 -8.26 -3.06
N SER A 358 8.07 -7.58 -2.10
CA SER A 358 8.42 -6.22 -1.71
C SER A 358 9.89 -6.16 -1.25
N PRO A 359 10.67 -5.16 -1.68
CA PRO A 359 12.10 -5.05 -1.35
C PRO A 359 12.37 -4.56 0.08
N GLU A 360 11.32 -4.28 0.85
CA GLU A 360 11.39 -3.58 2.12
C GLU A 360 12.28 -4.25 3.18
N ASN A 361 13.11 -3.45 3.84
CA ASN A 361 13.87 -3.81 5.04
C ASN A 361 13.20 -3.28 6.31
N ALA A 362 12.39 -2.23 6.17
CA ALA A 362 11.49 -1.73 7.17
C ALA A 362 10.13 -1.39 6.55
N THR A 363 9.10 -1.49 7.37
CA THR A 363 7.71 -1.23 7.00
C THR A 363 7.12 -0.22 7.97
N LEU A 364 6.59 0.88 7.46
CA LEU A 364 5.73 1.78 8.20
C LEU A 364 4.27 1.45 7.90
N TRP A 365 3.53 1.12 8.94
CA TRP A 365 2.10 0.97 8.91
C TRP A 365 1.43 2.26 9.36
N HIS A 366 0.36 2.60 8.65
CA HIS A 366 -0.59 3.61 9.06
C HIS A 366 -1.97 2.93 9.01
N GLY A 367 -2.82 3.22 10.00
CA GLY A 367 -4.17 2.66 10.10
C GLY A 367 -4.34 1.32 10.86
N ILE A 368 -3.30 0.53 11.16
CA ILE A 368 -3.47 -0.81 11.79
C ILE A 368 -4.23 -0.78 13.12
N GLY A 369 -3.98 0.22 13.96
CA GLY A 369 -4.69 0.36 15.24
C GLY A 369 -5.99 1.15 15.17
N ALA A 370 -6.20 1.93 14.10
CA ALA A 370 -7.46 2.63 13.82
C ALA A 370 -8.54 1.65 13.34
N PHE A 371 -8.14 0.75 12.45
CA PHE A 371 -9.02 -0.18 11.75
C PHE A 371 -8.95 -1.62 12.27
N GLY A 372 -8.18 -1.87 13.34
CA GLY A 372 -8.10 -3.18 13.99
C GLY A 372 -7.43 -4.26 13.12
N ALA A 373 -6.47 -3.89 12.27
CA ALA A 373 -5.84 -4.80 11.29
C ALA A 373 -4.68 -5.63 11.86
N GLN A 374 -4.70 -5.98 13.15
CA GLN A 374 -3.64 -6.79 13.78
C GLN A 374 -3.45 -8.16 13.10
N GLN A 375 -4.52 -8.76 12.57
CA GLN A 375 -4.41 -10.03 11.85
C GLN A 375 -3.66 -9.89 10.52
N LEU A 376 -3.71 -8.72 9.87
CA LEU A 376 -2.95 -8.46 8.64
C LEU A 376 -1.45 -8.49 8.94
N LEU A 377 -1.03 -7.78 9.99
CA LEU A 377 0.36 -7.77 10.46
C LEU A 377 0.81 -9.17 10.90
N GLY A 378 -0.03 -9.89 11.65
CA GLY A 378 0.24 -11.28 12.02
C GLY A 378 0.47 -12.15 10.79
N SER A 379 -0.40 -12.06 9.78
CA SER A 379 -0.28 -12.83 8.54
C SER A 379 1.00 -12.49 7.77
N TYR A 380 1.33 -11.20 7.68
CA TYR A 380 2.52 -10.67 7.04
C TYR A 380 3.82 -11.15 7.69
N VAL A 381 3.85 -11.24 9.02
CA VAL A 381 5.02 -11.72 9.76
C VAL A 381 5.10 -13.25 9.70
N SER A 382 3.99 -13.95 9.93
CA SER A 382 3.96 -15.42 9.93
C SER A 382 4.38 -16.01 8.59
N ILE A 383 3.94 -15.44 7.47
CA ILE A 383 4.32 -15.96 6.15
C ILE A 383 5.83 -15.86 5.91
N ARG A 384 6.46 -14.74 6.31
CA ARG A 384 7.91 -14.55 6.21
C ARG A 384 8.67 -15.54 7.08
N LEU A 385 8.23 -15.75 8.33
CA LEU A 385 8.84 -16.71 9.25
C LEU A 385 8.76 -18.16 8.74
N VAL A 386 7.62 -18.57 8.19
CA VAL A 386 7.45 -19.92 7.61
C VAL A 386 8.31 -20.08 6.35
N CYS A 387 8.40 -19.04 5.52
CA CYS A 387 9.24 -19.02 4.33
C CYS A 387 10.75 -19.05 4.67
N ALA A 388 11.18 -18.33 5.71
CA ALA A 388 12.57 -18.35 6.20
C ALA A 388 13.01 -19.75 6.66
N LYS A 389 12.05 -20.56 7.15
CA LYS A 389 12.27 -21.98 7.51
C LYS A 389 12.19 -22.93 6.31
N GLY A 390 12.04 -22.42 5.08
CA GLY A 390 11.90 -23.22 3.87
C GLY A 390 10.65 -24.11 3.82
N SER A 391 9.64 -23.82 4.64
CA SER A 391 8.54 -24.76 4.92
C SER A 391 7.28 -24.54 4.07
N LEU A 392 7.22 -23.49 3.24
CA LEU A 392 6.04 -23.19 2.43
C LEU A 392 6.36 -22.88 0.97
N ILE A 393 7.22 -21.90 0.71
CA ILE A 393 7.65 -21.55 -0.64
C ILE A 393 9.14 -21.88 -0.74
N SER A 394 9.47 -22.80 -1.64
CA SER A 394 10.84 -23.24 -1.85
C SER A 394 11.63 -22.29 -2.77
N ASN A 395 12.97 -22.34 -2.70
CA ASN A 395 13.91 -21.67 -3.61
C ASN A 395 13.78 -20.13 -3.68
N LEU A 396 13.47 -19.48 -2.55
CA LEU A 396 13.29 -18.03 -2.49
C LEU A 396 14.55 -17.23 -2.85
N ASP A 397 15.73 -17.78 -2.57
CA ASP A 397 17.02 -17.16 -2.89
C ASP A 397 17.21 -17.00 -4.41
N ALA A 398 16.72 -17.94 -5.21
CA ALA A 398 16.79 -17.87 -6.68
C ALA A 398 16.00 -16.67 -7.24
N TYR A 399 15.02 -16.17 -6.49
CA TYR A 399 14.21 -15.00 -6.83
C TYR A 399 14.69 -13.71 -6.16
N GLY A 400 15.78 -13.76 -5.39
CA GLY A 400 16.30 -12.64 -4.62
C GLY A 400 15.32 -12.14 -3.55
N VAL A 401 14.45 -13.01 -3.04
CA VAL A 401 13.44 -12.66 -2.03
C VAL A 401 14.08 -12.67 -0.65
N ASN A 402 13.98 -11.54 0.06
CA ASN A 402 14.42 -11.47 1.44
C ASN A 402 13.31 -12.02 2.36
N THR A 403 13.56 -13.15 3.00
CA THR A 403 12.63 -13.80 3.93
C THR A 403 12.70 -13.23 5.34
N ARG A 404 13.70 -12.40 5.65
CA ARG A 404 13.78 -11.70 6.92
C ARG A 404 12.52 -10.87 7.12
N VAL A 405 12.00 -10.88 8.35
CA VAL A 405 10.92 -9.99 8.75
C VAL A 405 11.46 -8.55 8.79
N PRO A 406 10.91 -7.63 7.99
CA PRO A 406 11.33 -6.22 8.02
C PRO A 406 11.09 -5.60 9.41
N LEU A 407 11.81 -4.53 9.75
CA LEU A 407 11.45 -3.74 10.94
C LEU A 407 10.01 -3.25 10.81
N GLN A 408 9.22 -3.37 11.87
CA GLN A 408 7.80 -3.02 11.86
C GLN A 408 7.60 -1.72 12.66
N PHE A 409 7.25 -0.64 11.97
CA PHE A 409 6.88 0.65 12.56
C PHE A 409 5.40 0.92 12.35
N ASN A 410 4.77 1.66 13.24
CA ASN A 410 3.36 2.01 13.12
C ASN A 410 3.09 3.43 13.60
N LEU A 411 2.24 4.17 12.87
CA LEU A 411 1.66 5.41 13.38
C LEU A 411 0.76 5.10 14.59
N SER A 412 1.07 5.71 15.72
CA SER A 412 0.30 5.59 16.95
C SER A 412 -1.14 6.07 16.70
N PRO A 413 -2.17 5.23 16.94
CA PRO A 413 -3.56 5.61 16.67
C PRO A 413 -4.01 6.87 17.41
N GLN A 414 -3.47 7.13 18.60
CA GLN A 414 -3.80 8.32 19.39
C GLN A 414 -3.23 9.63 18.81
N HIS A 415 -2.29 9.52 17.86
CA HIS A 415 -1.61 10.64 17.22
C HIS A 415 -1.91 10.71 15.71
N MET A 416 -2.91 9.99 15.22
CA MET A 416 -3.29 10.09 13.81
C MET A 416 -3.93 11.44 13.55
N TRP A 417 -3.56 12.03 12.43
CA TRP A 417 -4.20 13.23 11.91
C TRP A 417 -5.58 12.92 11.39
N PHE A 418 -6.47 13.89 11.49
CA PHE A 418 -7.85 13.79 11.05
C PHE A 418 -8.32 15.15 10.54
N HIS A 419 -9.37 15.14 9.72
CA HIS A 419 -10.04 16.37 9.32
C HIS A 419 -10.56 17.15 10.53
N PRO A 420 -10.20 18.43 10.74
CA PRO A 420 -10.47 19.15 11.99
C PRO A 420 -11.97 19.25 12.31
N VAL A 421 -12.80 19.47 11.28
CA VAL A 421 -14.27 19.54 11.41
C VAL A 421 -14.90 18.15 11.47
N HIS A 422 -14.61 17.28 10.49
CA HIS A 422 -15.31 16.00 10.32
C HIS A 422 -14.72 14.82 11.09
N ARG A 423 -13.55 14.99 11.71
CA ARG A 423 -12.86 13.95 12.50
C ARG A 423 -12.62 12.65 11.73
N ASN A 424 -12.36 12.78 10.43
CA ASN A 424 -12.15 11.67 9.50
C ASN A 424 -10.68 11.61 9.03
N ILE A 425 -10.06 10.43 9.09
CA ILE A 425 -8.68 10.20 8.63
C ILE A 425 -8.60 9.88 7.13
N ASP A 426 -9.71 9.39 6.57
CA ASP A 426 -9.85 9.04 5.16
C ASP A 426 -10.31 10.23 4.30
N ALA A 427 -10.53 11.40 4.92
CA ALA A 427 -10.81 12.62 4.18
C ALA A 427 -9.60 12.99 3.33
N SER A 428 -9.82 13.61 2.17
CA SER A 428 -8.73 14.18 1.42
C SER A 428 -7.99 15.24 2.23
N ILE A 429 -6.66 15.23 2.12
CA ILE A 429 -5.80 16.32 2.60
C ILE A 429 -6.13 17.67 1.93
N GLY A 430 -6.69 17.67 0.72
CA GLY A 430 -7.09 18.87 -0.01
C GLY A 430 -8.21 19.66 0.68
N CYS A 431 -8.98 19.03 1.57
CA CYS A 431 -10.00 19.70 2.38
C CYS A 431 -9.43 20.42 3.61
N ILE A 432 -8.14 20.29 3.90
CA ILE A 432 -7.53 20.82 5.12
C ILE A 432 -6.91 22.19 4.85
N GLU A 433 -7.65 23.25 5.22
CA GLU A 433 -7.15 24.62 5.08
C GLU A 433 -5.99 24.93 6.04
N ASP A 434 -6.05 24.43 7.28
CA ASP A 434 -5.05 24.68 8.32
C ASP A 434 -4.12 23.48 8.52
N LEU A 435 -3.12 23.34 7.64
CA LEU A 435 -2.07 22.31 7.80
C LEU A 435 -1.23 22.50 9.07
N LYS A 436 -1.17 23.72 9.63
CA LYS A 436 -0.49 23.97 10.90
C LYS A 436 -1.22 23.31 12.06
N HIS A 437 -2.56 23.27 12.02
CA HIS A 437 -3.33 22.50 12.98
C HIS A 437 -2.90 21.03 12.98
N LEU A 438 -2.82 20.38 11.81
CA LEU A 438 -2.37 18.99 11.71
C LEU A 438 -0.95 18.82 12.25
N ALA A 439 -0.01 19.67 11.85
CA ALA A 439 1.36 19.61 12.36
C ALA A 439 1.44 19.78 13.89
N SER A 440 0.56 20.60 14.47
CA SER A 440 0.49 20.83 15.92
C SER A 440 -0.09 19.66 16.71
N LEU A 441 -0.83 18.75 16.08
CA LEU A 441 -1.23 17.47 16.69
C LEU A 441 -0.02 16.57 16.94
N GLY A 442 1.11 16.86 16.29
CA GLY A 442 2.32 16.06 16.36
C GLY A 442 2.17 14.75 15.61
N MET A 443 3.18 13.89 15.73
CA MET A 443 3.16 12.56 15.16
C MET A 443 4.06 11.63 15.95
N LYS A 444 3.50 10.47 16.30
CA LYS A 444 4.21 9.43 17.02
C LYS A 444 4.28 8.15 16.20
N VAL A 445 5.50 7.68 15.94
CA VAL A 445 5.78 6.38 15.38
C VAL A 445 6.24 5.44 16.50
N GLU A 446 5.74 4.22 16.47
CA GLU A 446 6.08 3.17 17.43
C GLU A 446 6.72 1.98 16.72
N TYR A 447 7.78 1.43 17.33
CA TYR A 447 8.38 0.18 16.89
C TYR A 447 7.60 -1.01 17.47
N LEU A 448 7.08 -1.87 16.61
CA LEU A 448 6.28 -3.02 16.97
C LEU A 448 7.16 -4.24 17.29
N SER A 449 7.87 -4.18 18.42
CA SER A 449 8.85 -5.20 18.84
C SER A 449 8.29 -6.62 18.98
N ALA A 450 6.99 -6.78 19.23
CA ALA A 450 6.32 -8.09 19.31
C ALA A 450 6.34 -8.87 17.97
N TYR A 451 6.62 -8.18 16.87
CA TYR A 451 6.64 -8.74 15.52
C TYR A 451 8.06 -8.86 14.95
N ARG A 452 9.09 -8.83 15.81
CA ARG A 452 10.48 -9.06 15.41
C ARG A 452 10.73 -10.52 15.05
N ASN A 453 11.78 -10.77 14.27
CA ASN A 453 12.31 -12.11 14.11
C ASN A 453 12.86 -12.59 15.48
N PRO A 454 12.40 -13.72 16.04
CA PRO A 454 12.91 -14.21 17.32
C PRO A 454 14.40 -14.59 17.30
N ASP A 455 14.96 -14.85 16.12
CA ASP A 455 16.36 -15.26 15.92
C ASP A 455 17.27 -14.11 15.42
N GLY A 456 16.80 -12.85 15.51
CA GLY A 456 17.50 -11.64 15.06
C GLY A 456 18.13 -10.82 16.18
#